data_AF-A0A371IAI4-F1
#
_entry.id   AF-A0A371IAI4-F1
#
_cell.length_a   1.000
_cell.length_b   1.000
_cell.length_c   1.000
_cell.angle_alpha   90.00
_cell.angle_beta   90.00
_cell.angle_gamma   90.00
#
_symmetry.space_group_name_H-M   'P 1'
#
loop_
_entity.id
_entity.type
_entity.pdbx_description
1 polymer ?
#
loop_
_entity_poly.entity_id
_entity_poly.type
_entity_poly.pdbx_seq_one_letter_code
_entity_poly.pdbx_strand_id
1 'polypeptide(L)'
;MLQKMTNPNRKDWSRLLEDALWAHRTAYRTSLGMSLYWIVFGKTFHLPMELENKAYWVVKQCNVACDQAGELYKQKVKKFHDQKILRKDFHVGQKVLVFNSRLKLIASMLRSRWDEPFVITNIFPHGAVQLKDE
;
A
#
# COMPACT_ATOMS: atom_id res chain seq x y z
N MET A 1 31.14 -3.26 -14.24
CA MET A 1 30.70 -1.86 -14.29
C MET A 1 29.78 -1.49 -13.13
N LEU A 2 28.75 -2.29 -12.81
CA LEU A 2 27.82 -2.06 -11.69
C LEU A 2 28.47 -1.88 -10.32
N GLN A 3 29.59 -2.56 -10.05
CA GLN A 3 30.28 -2.55 -8.75
C GLN A 3 30.91 -1.19 -8.38
N LYS A 4 31.06 -0.25 -9.33
CA LYS A 4 31.65 1.09 -9.09
C LYS A 4 30.62 2.21 -8.83
N MET A 5 29.33 1.97 -9.08
CA MET A 5 28.27 3.00 -8.95
C MET A 5 27.47 2.90 -7.64
N THR A 6 27.82 1.95 -6.76
CA THR A 6 27.03 1.63 -5.57
C THR A 6 27.40 2.54 -4.40
N ASN A 7 26.54 3.52 -4.11
CA ASN A 7 26.53 4.23 -2.84
C ASN A 7 26.02 3.27 -1.74
N PRO A 8 26.65 3.21 -0.53
CA PRO A 8 26.23 2.31 0.55
C PRO A 8 24.76 2.47 1.00
N ASN A 9 24.14 3.63 0.75
CA ASN A 9 22.73 3.85 1.08
C ASN A 9 21.80 3.25 0.01
N ARG A 10 21.07 2.18 0.37
CA ARG A 10 20.26 1.39 -0.55
C ARG A 10 18.93 2.01 -0.99
N LYS A 11 18.78 3.34 -0.97
CA LYS A 11 17.50 3.98 -1.31
C LYS A 11 17.32 4.26 -2.80
N ASP A 12 18.42 4.36 -3.56
CA ASP A 12 18.37 4.81 -4.96
C ASP A 12 18.64 3.70 -5.99
N TRP A 13 18.61 2.43 -5.57
CA TRP A 13 18.90 1.29 -6.46
C TRP A 13 17.93 1.18 -7.63
N SER A 14 16.65 1.52 -7.46
CA SER A 14 15.69 1.45 -8.55
C SER A 14 16.08 2.41 -9.69
N ARG A 15 16.48 3.63 -9.36
CA ARG A 15 16.93 4.63 -10.33
C ARG A 15 18.25 4.23 -10.99
N LEU A 16 19.21 3.78 -10.20
CA LEU A 16 20.51 3.33 -10.70
C LEU A 16 20.40 2.07 -11.59
N LEU A 17 19.43 1.19 -11.34
CA LEU A 17 19.17 0.01 -12.16
C LEU A 17 18.64 0.41 -13.54
N GLU A 18 17.69 1.35 -13.60
CA GLU A 18 17.17 1.90 -14.86
C GLU A 18 18.29 2.58 -15.67
N ASP A 19 19.10 3.42 -15.03
CA ASP A 19 20.22 4.11 -15.68
C ASP A 19 21.30 3.13 -16.18
N ALA A 20 21.60 2.09 -15.40
CA ALA A 20 22.57 1.05 -15.80
C ALA A 20 22.06 0.16 -16.94
N LEU A 21 20.77 -0.19 -16.93
CA LEU A 21 20.12 -0.90 -18.03
C LEU A 21 20.10 -0.05 -19.30
N TRP A 22 19.81 1.24 -19.17
CA TRP A 22 19.85 2.19 -20.28
C TRP A 22 21.26 2.30 -20.89
N ALA A 23 22.29 2.47 -20.05
CA ALA A 23 23.67 2.50 -20.49
C ALA A 23 24.10 1.20 -21.18
N HIS A 24 23.71 0.04 -20.64
CA HIS A 24 24.02 -1.26 -21.26
C HIS A 24 23.34 -1.45 -22.63
N ARG A 25 22.10 -0.94 -22.79
CA ARG A 25 21.32 -1.02 -24.04
C ARG A 25 21.86 -0.09 -25.14
N THR A 26 22.43 1.06 -24.78
CA THR A 26 22.93 2.06 -25.74
C THR A 26 24.43 1.97 -26.02
N ALA A 27 25.24 1.51 -25.06
CA ALA A 27 26.69 1.50 -25.17
C ALA A 27 27.26 0.33 -26.00
N TYR A 28 26.55 -0.80 -26.10
CA TYR A 28 27.01 -1.93 -26.92
C TYR A 28 26.60 -1.73 -28.39
N ARG A 29 27.52 -1.16 -29.17
CA ARG A 29 27.52 -1.26 -30.64
C ARG A 29 28.43 -2.42 -31.04
N THR A 30 27.98 -3.29 -31.94
CA THR A 30 28.86 -4.30 -32.56
C THR A 30 29.88 -3.61 -33.46
N SER A 31 30.96 -4.31 -33.85
CA SER A 31 31.98 -3.82 -34.80
C SER A 31 31.41 -3.33 -36.14
N LEU A 32 30.17 -3.74 -36.48
CA LEU A 32 29.40 -3.32 -37.64
C LEU A 32 28.55 -2.04 -37.40
N GLY A 33 28.67 -1.39 -36.25
CA GLY A 33 27.93 -0.17 -35.89
C GLY A 33 26.46 -0.38 -35.53
N MET A 34 25.97 -1.63 -35.50
CA MET A 34 24.58 -1.96 -35.19
C MET A 34 24.35 -2.11 -33.67
N SER A 35 23.15 -1.75 -33.22
CA SER A 35 22.69 -2.03 -31.85
C SER A 35 22.26 -3.49 -31.75
N LEU A 36 22.58 -4.15 -30.63
CA LEU A 36 22.15 -5.52 -30.33
C LEU A 36 20.63 -5.70 -30.45
N TYR A 37 19.84 -4.68 -30.09
CA TYR A 37 18.38 -4.68 -30.24
C TYR A 37 17.95 -4.79 -31.73
N TRP A 38 18.68 -4.14 -32.63
CA TRP A 38 18.40 -4.17 -34.07
C TRP A 38 18.61 -5.56 -34.66
N ILE A 39 19.64 -6.28 -34.20
CA ILE A 39 19.93 -7.66 -34.64
C ILE A 39 18.85 -8.63 -34.17
N VAL A 40 18.35 -8.46 -32.94
CA VAL A 40 17.36 -9.38 -32.35
C VAL A 40 15.94 -9.10 -32.87
N PHE A 41 15.59 -7.83 -33.09
CA PHE A 41 14.21 -7.42 -33.37
C PHE A 41 13.99 -6.77 -34.74
N GLY A 42 15.04 -6.53 -35.53
CA GLY A 42 14.96 -5.94 -36.88
C GLY A 42 14.42 -4.51 -36.94
N LYS A 43 14.33 -3.81 -35.80
CA LYS A 43 13.70 -2.48 -35.68
C LYS A 43 14.65 -1.46 -35.08
N THR A 44 14.65 -0.24 -35.63
CA THR A 44 15.43 0.91 -35.14
C THR A 44 15.07 1.24 -33.70
N PHE A 45 16.08 1.37 -32.84
CA PHE A 45 15.97 1.57 -31.37
C PHE A 45 15.06 2.74 -30.93
N HIS A 46 14.83 3.73 -31.81
CA HIS A 46 13.96 4.88 -31.53
C HIS A 46 12.47 4.51 -31.38
N LEU A 47 11.94 3.60 -32.20
CA LEU A 47 10.53 3.20 -32.16
C LEU A 47 10.14 2.46 -30.86
N PRO A 48 10.94 1.47 -30.38
CA PRO A 48 10.70 0.77 -29.11
C PRO A 48 10.78 1.67 -27.88
N MET A 49 11.75 2.58 -27.84
CA MET A 49 11.94 3.49 -26.69
C MET A 49 10.76 4.44 -26.53
N GLU A 50 10.20 4.94 -27.63
CA GLU A 50 8.98 5.74 -27.59
C GLU A 50 7.77 4.96 -27.07
N LEU A 51 7.64 3.68 -27.43
CA LEU A 51 6.57 2.82 -26.95
C LEU A 51 6.72 2.50 -25.46
N GLU A 52 7.93 2.20 -25.00
CA GLU A 52 8.23 1.99 -23.57
C GLU A 52 7.94 3.26 -22.76
N ASN A 53 8.36 4.44 -23.24
CA ASN A 53 8.09 5.72 -22.59
C ASN A 53 6.59 6.03 -22.54
N LYS A 54 5.85 5.81 -23.62
CA LYS A 54 4.39 6.00 -23.65
C LYS A 54 3.69 5.04 -22.68
N ALA A 55 4.09 3.77 -22.67
CA ALA A 55 3.56 2.78 -21.73
C ALA A 55 3.83 3.18 -20.27
N TYR A 56 5.04 3.66 -19.96
CA TYR A 56 5.39 4.18 -18.64
C TYR A 56 4.48 5.33 -18.21
N TRP A 57 4.25 6.32 -19.08
CA TRP A 57 3.37 7.44 -18.77
C TRP A 57 1.92 7.00 -18.52
N VAL A 58 1.40 6.09 -19.34
CA VAL A 58 0.05 5.53 -19.15
C VAL A 58 -0.06 4.82 -17.81
N VAL A 59 0.89 3.95 -17.46
CA VAL A 59 0.89 3.25 -16.17
C VAL A 59 0.96 4.24 -15.01
N LYS A 60 1.81 5.26 -15.12
CA LYS A 60 1.94 6.30 -14.10
C LYS A 60 0.65 7.08 -13.91
N GLN A 61 -0.05 7.42 -14.99
CA GLN A 61 -1.36 8.08 -14.93
C GLN A 61 -2.42 7.18 -14.31
N CYS A 62 -2.48 5.91 -14.69
CA CYS A 62 -3.41 4.93 -14.10
C CYS A 62 -3.19 4.80 -12.58
N ASN A 63 -1.94 4.72 -12.12
CA ASN A 63 -1.64 4.62 -10.70
C ASN A 63 -2.14 5.86 -9.92
N VAL A 64 -1.86 7.07 -10.42
CA VAL A 64 -2.34 8.31 -9.79
C VAL A 64 -3.88 8.36 -9.73
N ALA A 65 -4.55 7.96 -10.81
CA ALA A 65 -6.01 7.89 -10.85
C ALA A 65 -6.58 6.88 -9.86
N CYS A 66 -5.97 5.69 -9.75
CA CYS A 66 -6.33 4.66 -8.79
C CYS A 66 -6.13 5.13 -7.33
N ASP A 67 -5.05 5.84 -7.03
CA ASP A 67 -4.79 6.39 -5.69
C ASP A 67 -5.86 7.41 -5.30
N GLN A 68 -6.20 8.33 -6.21
CA GLN A 68 -7.25 9.32 -6.00
C GLN A 68 -8.62 8.66 -5.81
N ALA A 69 -8.97 7.69 -6.64
CA ALA A 69 -10.22 6.94 -6.52
C ALA A 69 -10.30 6.15 -5.20
N GLY A 70 -9.19 5.54 -4.78
CA GLY A 70 -9.08 4.83 -3.51
C GLY A 70 -9.30 5.76 -2.31
N GLU A 71 -8.73 6.97 -2.35
CA GLU A 71 -8.88 7.93 -1.27
C GLU A 71 -10.31 8.48 -1.18
N LEU A 72 -10.94 8.80 -2.32
CA LEU A 72 -12.34 9.20 -2.38
C LEU A 72 -13.26 8.10 -1.82
N TYR A 73 -12.99 6.84 -2.17
CA TYR A 73 -13.75 5.71 -1.63
C TYR A 73 -13.61 5.60 -0.11
N LYS A 74 -12.38 5.65 0.43
CA LYS A 74 -12.15 5.63 1.88
C LYS A 74 -12.90 6.75 2.59
N GLN A 75 -12.85 7.97 2.05
CA GLN A 75 -13.56 9.12 2.62
C GLN A 75 -15.07 8.92 2.60
N LYS A 76 -15.63 8.39 1.51
CA LYS A 76 -17.07 8.09 1.39
C LYS A 76 -17.51 7.03 2.40
N VAL A 77 -16.75 5.95 2.52
CA VAL A 77 -16.98 4.86 3.49
C VAL A 77 -16.90 5.39 4.91
N LYS A 78 -15.87 6.18 5.25
CA LYS A 78 -15.72 6.82 6.56
C LYS A 78 -16.93 7.68 6.91
N LYS A 79 -17.35 8.59 6.02
CA LYS A 79 -18.53 9.45 6.23
C LYS A 79 -19.80 8.63 6.49
N PHE A 80 -20.00 7.56 5.71
CA PHE A 80 -21.15 6.66 5.90
C PHE A 80 -21.13 5.93 7.24
N HIS A 81 -19.97 5.43 7.67
CA HIS A 81 -19.83 4.80 8.98
C HIS A 81 -20.05 5.80 10.10
N ASP A 82 -19.42 6.97 10.04
CA ASP A 82 -19.54 8.01 11.07
C ASP A 82 -20.99 8.47 11.25
N GLN A 83 -21.77 8.54 10.16
CA GLN A 83 -23.21 8.84 10.21
C GLN A 83 -24.05 7.74 10.88
N LYS A 84 -23.61 6.49 10.80
CA LYS A 84 -24.34 5.33 11.35
C LYS A 84 -23.90 4.94 12.76
N ILE A 85 -22.80 5.51 13.27
CA ILE A 85 -22.37 5.28 14.64
C ILE A 85 -23.35 6.00 15.58
N LEU A 86 -24.24 5.23 16.20
CA LEU A 86 -25.08 5.73 17.28
C LEU A 86 -24.19 6.02 18.49
N ARG A 87 -24.17 7.29 18.92
CA ARG A 87 -23.54 7.66 20.18
C ARG A 87 -24.33 7.05 21.31
N LYS A 88 -23.67 6.21 22.11
CA LYS A 88 -24.24 5.61 23.31
C LYS A 88 -23.57 6.25 24.50
N ASP A 89 -24.37 6.81 25.40
CA ASP A 89 -23.86 7.40 26.63
C ASP A 89 -23.56 6.28 27.63
N PHE A 90 -22.40 6.39 28.26
CA PHE A 90 -21.93 5.44 29.25
C PHE A 90 -21.89 6.12 30.61
N HIS A 91 -22.09 5.34 31.67
CA HIS A 91 -22.02 5.80 33.05
C HIS A 91 -20.98 4.99 33.82
N VAL A 92 -20.30 5.63 34.77
CA VAL A 92 -19.38 4.94 35.68
C VAL A 92 -20.16 3.91 36.50
N GLY A 93 -19.63 2.69 36.61
CA GLY A 93 -20.29 1.54 37.24
C GLY A 93 -21.19 0.71 36.31
N GLN A 94 -21.38 1.12 35.05
CA GLN A 94 -22.17 0.34 34.08
C GLN A 94 -21.40 -0.90 33.62
N LYS A 95 -22.10 -2.05 33.52
CA LYS A 95 -21.57 -3.28 32.93
C LYS A 95 -21.67 -3.23 31.41
N VAL A 96 -20.57 -3.51 30.71
CA VAL A 96 -20.48 -3.51 29.25
C VAL A 96 -19.72 -4.73 28.75
N LEU A 97 -20.12 -5.23 27.57
CA LEU A 97 -19.42 -6.30 26.88
C LEU A 97 -18.44 -5.70 25.86
N VAL A 98 -17.24 -6.27 25.77
CA VAL A 98 -16.23 -5.84 24.80
C VAL A 98 -16.28 -6.74 23.57
N PHE A 99 -16.33 -6.14 22.39
CA PHE A 99 -16.25 -6.89 21.15
C PHE A 99 -14.80 -7.21 20.77
N ASN A 100 -14.49 -8.50 20.63
CA ASN A 100 -13.20 -8.99 20.20
C ASN A 100 -13.09 -8.98 18.66
N SER A 101 -12.36 -8.01 18.12
CA SER A 101 -12.14 -7.88 16.68
C SER A 101 -11.21 -8.94 16.09
N ARG A 102 -10.40 -9.61 16.93
CA ARG A 102 -9.46 -10.64 16.48
C ARG A 102 -10.22 -11.94 16.20
N LEU A 103 -10.33 -12.30 14.92
CA LEU A 103 -10.90 -13.57 14.50
C LEU A 103 -10.01 -14.72 15.02
N LYS A 104 -10.45 -15.42 16.07
CA LYS A 104 -9.82 -16.68 16.48
C LYS A 104 -10.44 -17.80 15.64
N LEU A 105 -9.73 -18.25 14.60
CA LEU A 105 -10.09 -19.44 13.82
C LEU A 105 -9.86 -20.68 14.71
N ILE A 106 -10.86 -21.06 15.49
CA ILE A 106 -10.82 -22.29 16.30
C ILE A 106 -11.75 -23.30 15.65
N ALA A 107 -11.19 -24.42 15.18
CA ALA A 107 -11.89 -25.44 14.38
C ALA A 107 -12.91 -26.29 15.16
N SER A 108 -13.19 -25.98 16.43
CA SER A 108 -14.02 -26.82 17.30
C SER A 108 -14.99 -26.06 18.22
N MET A 109 -15.06 -24.72 18.16
CA MET A 109 -16.01 -23.99 19.01
C MET A 109 -16.41 -22.63 18.41
N LEU A 110 -17.70 -22.46 18.17
CA LEU A 110 -18.31 -21.16 17.91
C LEU A 110 -18.43 -20.40 19.24
N ARG A 111 -17.37 -19.70 19.66
CA ARG A 111 -17.47 -18.74 20.78
C ARG A 111 -18.10 -17.44 20.28
N SER A 112 -18.94 -16.81 21.11
CA SER A 112 -19.33 -15.41 20.90
C SER A 112 -18.06 -14.55 20.83
N ARG A 113 -18.07 -13.54 19.96
CA ARG A 113 -16.98 -12.54 19.91
C ARG A 113 -17.08 -11.48 21.00
N TRP A 114 -18.08 -11.57 21.86
CA TRP A 114 -18.23 -10.70 23.01
C TRP A 114 -17.49 -11.35 24.17
N ASP A 115 -16.51 -10.63 24.69
CA ASP A 115 -15.80 -10.99 25.91
C ASP A 115 -16.70 -10.69 27.14
N GLU A 116 -16.31 -11.20 28.31
CA GLU A 116 -17.12 -11.17 29.53
C GLU A 116 -17.50 -9.74 30.00
N PRO A 117 -18.46 -9.58 30.94
CA PRO A 117 -18.88 -8.27 31.39
C PRO A 117 -17.75 -7.52 32.10
N PHE A 118 -17.46 -6.31 31.64
CA PHE A 118 -16.53 -5.38 32.27
C PHE A 118 -17.27 -4.24 32.94
N VAL A 119 -16.70 -3.68 34.00
CA VAL A 119 -17.23 -2.50 34.68
C VAL A 119 -16.50 -1.24 34.21
N ILE A 120 -17.26 -0.20 33.90
CA ILE A 120 -16.71 1.11 33.57
C ILE A 120 -16.21 1.81 34.83
N THR A 121 -14.93 2.16 34.87
CA THR A 121 -14.31 2.87 36.00
C THR A 121 -14.16 4.36 35.77
N ASN A 122 -13.75 4.77 34.57
CA ASN A 122 -13.55 6.17 34.20
C ASN A 122 -14.01 6.41 32.76
N ILE A 123 -14.52 7.61 32.51
CA ILE A 123 -14.91 8.08 31.17
C ILE A 123 -14.13 9.35 30.88
N PHE A 124 -13.38 9.36 29.78
CA PHE A 124 -12.57 10.50 29.40
C PHE A 124 -13.38 11.48 28.52
N PRO A 125 -13.02 12.78 28.49
CA PRO A 125 -13.72 13.79 27.69
C PRO A 125 -13.75 13.49 26.18
N HIS A 126 -12.78 12.69 25.69
CA HIS A 126 -12.67 12.28 24.29
C HIS A 126 -13.44 10.98 23.97
N GLY A 127 -14.27 10.48 24.89
CA GLY A 127 -15.13 9.32 24.69
C GLY A 127 -14.46 7.96 24.91
N ALA A 128 -13.17 7.93 25.30
CA ALA A 128 -12.56 6.68 25.75
C ALA A 128 -13.10 6.28 27.12
N VAL A 129 -13.23 4.97 27.33
CA VAL A 129 -13.78 4.38 28.55
C VAL A 129 -12.76 3.42 29.13
N GLN A 130 -12.46 3.56 30.42
CA GLN A 130 -11.59 2.64 31.15
C GLN A 130 -12.42 1.52 31.75
N LEU A 131 -12.03 0.28 31.43
CA LEU A 131 -12.69 -0.94 31.87
C LEU A 131 -11.85 -1.64 32.94
N LYS A 132 -12.52 -2.30 33.89
CA LYS A 132 -11.90 -3.27 34.79
C LYS A 132 -12.71 -4.57 34.79
N ASP A 133 -11.99 -5.68 34.93
CA ASP A 133 -12.58 -6.96 35.31
C ASP A 133 -13.21 -6.83 36.71
N GLU A 134 -14.29 -7.59 36.94
CA GLU A 134 -15.00 -7.65 38.23
C GLU A 134 -14.16 -8.29 39.33
#